data_AF-D2ZQW8-F1
#
_entry.id   AF-D2ZQW8-F1
#
_cell.length_a   1.000
_cell.length_b   1.000
_cell.length_c   1.000
_cell.angle_alpha   90.00
_cell.angle_beta   90.00
_cell.angle_gamma   90.00
#
_symmetry.space_group_name_H-M   'P 1'
#
loop_
_entity.id
_entity.type
_entity.pdbx_description
1 polymer ?
#
loop_
_entity_poly.entity_id
_entity_poly.type
_entity_poly.pdbx_seq_one_letter_code
_entity_poly.pdbx_strand_id
1 'polypeptide(L)'
;MLTSVQKEILQTLINLYQSANGGSIKGEDIAEIMSRNPGTIRNQMQSLRSLGLVKGVPGPRGGYKPTVEAYHSLNISVTDKDFNVPIYKDGEKLKDISVAKIEFTSIPQPGECEAAIKVLGNIKDLSLGDTIRIGPTPVNNLGVMGKIVGRDDMDNILLVDTTTIRSIPKNTVGDIASRDVVSLKVSSTLKEAAEVFAFNDIKGAPVMEDGKAVGVFTVTDLVRAIANNKEDLLVGDLMTTNIVIVNEDMRIANAIEIMLKKAISRVLIADNDNNLLGIVTRTDLINSITNLSQFPIITQ
;
A
#
# COMPACT_ATOMS: atom_id res chain seq x y z
N MET A 1 23.81 12.49 -18.13
CA MET A 1 23.10 11.21 -17.98
C MET A 1 24.10 10.10 -17.69
N LEU A 2 23.76 9.15 -16.82
CA LEU A 2 24.64 8.01 -16.49
C LEU A 2 24.72 7.01 -17.66
N THR A 3 25.91 6.49 -17.94
CA THR A 3 26.10 5.38 -18.88
C THR A 3 25.52 4.08 -18.33
N SER A 4 25.18 3.12 -19.21
CA SER A 4 24.67 1.80 -18.77
C SER A 4 25.62 1.09 -17.80
N VAL A 5 26.94 1.20 -18.04
CA VAL A 5 27.98 0.65 -17.16
C VAL A 5 27.98 1.33 -15.78
N GLN A 6 27.85 2.66 -15.74
CA GLN A 6 27.76 3.39 -14.47
C GLN A 6 26.49 3.02 -13.68
N LYS A 7 25.37 2.81 -14.37
CA LYS A 7 24.12 2.35 -13.74
C LYS A 7 24.28 0.96 -13.13
N GLU A 8 24.86 0.01 -13.88
CA GLU A 8 25.14 -1.35 -13.38
C GLU A 8 26.07 -1.32 -12.16
N ILE A 9 27.17 -0.57 -12.22
CA ILE A 9 28.11 -0.43 -11.10
C ILE A 9 27.44 0.16 -9.87
N LEU A 10 26.64 1.22 -10.06
CA LEU A 10 25.93 1.88 -8.98
C LEU A 10 24.86 0.96 -8.35
N GLN A 11 24.17 0.17 -9.16
CA GLN A 11 23.18 -0.82 -8.69
C GLN A 11 23.87 -1.94 -7.89
N THR A 12 24.99 -2.49 -8.40
CA THR A 12 25.77 -3.52 -7.69
C THR A 12 26.29 -2.99 -6.36
N LEU A 13 26.81 -1.75 -6.33
CA LEU A 13 27.24 -1.11 -5.08
C LEU A 13 26.09 -1.01 -4.07
N ILE A 14 24.90 -0.59 -4.50
CA ILE A 14 23.74 -0.46 -3.61
C ILE A 14 23.32 -1.82 -3.03
N ASN A 15 23.26 -2.85 -3.88
CA ASN A 15 22.88 -4.20 -3.46
C ASN A 15 23.87 -4.73 -2.41
N LEU A 16 25.19 -4.61 -2.69
CA LEU A 16 26.23 -5.01 -1.76
C LEU A 16 26.17 -4.22 -0.44
N TYR A 17 25.93 -2.91 -0.51
CA TYR A 17 25.79 -2.05 0.66
C TYR A 17 24.63 -2.47 1.56
N GLN A 18 23.50 -2.88 0.96
CA GLN A 18 22.35 -3.40 1.69
C GLN A 18 22.66 -4.75 2.34
N SER A 19 23.27 -5.69 1.61
CA SER A 19 23.67 -6.99 2.15
C SER A 19 24.73 -6.88 3.26
N ALA A 20 25.55 -5.82 3.24
CA ALA A 20 26.57 -5.55 4.24
C ALA A 20 26.06 -4.70 5.43
N ASN A 21 24.75 -4.51 5.59
CA ASN A 21 24.14 -3.71 6.67
C ASN A 21 24.75 -2.29 6.80
N GLY A 22 25.05 -1.63 5.69
CA GLY A 22 25.59 -0.27 5.67
C GLY A 22 27.12 -0.15 5.82
N GLY A 23 27.83 -1.28 5.78
CA GLY A 23 29.29 -1.32 5.65
C GLY A 23 29.79 -0.70 4.34
N SER A 24 31.03 -0.19 4.32
CA SER A 24 31.70 0.23 3.07
C SER A 24 32.02 -0.97 2.20
N ILE A 25 31.84 -0.81 0.88
CA ILE A 25 32.03 -1.89 -0.11
C ILE A 25 33.34 -1.68 -0.86
N LYS A 26 34.16 -2.72 -0.98
CA LYS A 26 35.44 -2.59 -1.70
C LYS A 26 35.22 -2.57 -3.20
N GLY A 27 36.14 -1.93 -3.92
CA GLY A 27 36.08 -1.89 -5.39
C GLY A 27 36.28 -3.29 -6.00
N GLU A 28 37.06 -4.12 -5.31
CA GLU A 28 37.35 -5.51 -5.66
C GLU A 28 36.10 -6.38 -5.59
N ASP A 29 35.28 -6.25 -4.55
CA ASP A 29 34.03 -7.01 -4.38
C ASP A 29 33.04 -6.70 -5.52
N ILE A 30 32.96 -5.43 -5.92
CA ILE A 30 32.12 -4.99 -7.05
C ILE A 30 32.68 -5.57 -8.37
N ALA A 31 34.00 -5.57 -8.53
CA ALA A 31 34.65 -6.09 -9.72
C ALA A 31 34.45 -7.59 -9.90
N GLU A 32 34.50 -8.35 -8.81
CA GLU A 32 34.24 -9.79 -8.79
C GLU A 32 32.80 -10.10 -9.22
N ILE A 33 31.80 -9.48 -8.60
CA ILE A 33 30.38 -9.69 -8.95
C ILE A 33 30.10 -9.32 -10.41
N MET A 34 30.70 -8.24 -10.90
CA MET A 34 30.50 -7.80 -12.27
C MET A 34 31.36 -8.56 -13.29
N SER A 35 32.25 -9.46 -12.85
CA SER A 35 33.25 -10.11 -13.69
C SER A 35 34.06 -9.10 -14.53
N ARG A 36 34.48 -8.00 -13.91
CA ARG A 36 35.22 -6.89 -14.55
C ARG A 36 36.57 -6.66 -13.88
N ASN A 37 37.46 -5.96 -14.60
CA ASN A 37 38.78 -5.60 -14.05
C ASN A 37 38.64 -4.59 -12.88
N PRO A 38 39.28 -4.83 -11.71
CA PRO A 38 39.21 -3.93 -10.55
C PRO A 38 39.66 -2.49 -10.82
N GLY A 39 40.66 -2.29 -11.68
CA GLY A 39 41.11 -0.96 -12.09
C GLY A 39 40.04 -0.19 -12.87
N THR A 40 39.24 -0.89 -13.68
CA THR A 40 38.12 -0.28 -14.41
C THR A 40 37.01 0.15 -13.46
N ILE A 41 36.66 -0.70 -12.47
CA ILE A 41 35.69 -0.34 -11.44
C ILE A 41 36.16 0.86 -10.63
N ARG A 42 37.43 0.89 -10.21
CA ARG A 42 37.99 2.04 -9.48
C ARG A 42 37.85 3.35 -10.26
N ASN A 43 38.14 3.35 -11.56
CA ASN A 43 37.99 4.53 -12.42
C ASN A 43 36.53 4.98 -12.52
N GLN A 44 35.60 4.03 -12.70
CA GLN A 44 34.17 4.34 -12.74
C GLN A 44 33.65 4.87 -11.39
N MET A 45 34.15 4.34 -10.27
CA MET A 45 33.80 4.82 -8.93
C MET A 45 34.33 6.22 -8.63
N GLN A 46 35.49 6.59 -9.18
CA GLN A 46 35.97 7.98 -9.14
C GLN A 46 35.06 8.93 -9.91
N SER A 47 34.59 8.53 -11.09
CA SER A 47 33.62 9.29 -11.88
C SER A 47 32.26 9.40 -11.15
N LEU A 48 31.75 8.31 -10.57
CA LEU A 48 30.52 8.34 -9.79
C LEU A 48 30.66 9.21 -8.52
N ARG A 49 31.85 9.25 -7.92
CA ARG A 49 32.15 10.15 -6.80
C ARG A 49 32.16 11.62 -7.21
N SER A 50 32.73 11.96 -8.37
CA SER A 50 32.70 13.34 -8.86
C SER A 50 31.29 13.82 -9.19
N LEU A 51 30.39 12.90 -9.55
CA LEU A 51 28.96 13.15 -9.75
C LEU A 51 28.17 13.24 -8.43
N GLY A 52 28.83 13.09 -7.27
CA GLY A 52 28.17 13.12 -5.97
C GLY A 52 27.35 11.88 -5.63
N LEU A 53 27.38 10.84 -6.47
CA LEU A 53 26.57 9.62 -6.31
C LEU A 53 27.18 8.65 -5.30
N VAL A 54 28.50 8.68 -5.14
CA VAL A 54 29.22 7.74 -4.26
C VAL A 54 30.18 8.49 -3.33
N LYS A 55 30.26 8.08 -2.07
CA LYS A 55 31.27 8.52 -1.10
C LYS A 55 32.37 7.48 -0.98
N GLY A 56 33.63 7.93 -1.07
CA GLY A 56 34.79 7.09 -0.76
C GLY A 56 35.07 7.08 0.74
N VAL A 57 35.38 5.91 1.29
CA VAL A 57 35.80 5.71 2.68
C VAL A 57 37.29 5.35 2.67
N PRO A 58 38.17 6.13 3.31
CA PRO A 58 39.60 5.81 3.36
C PRO A 58 39.93 4.75 4.43
N GLY A 59 41.11 4.13 4.33
CA GLY A 59 41.68 3.23 5.35
C GLY A 59 41.53 1.73 5.04
N PRO A 60 41.91 0.84 5.98
CA PRO A 60 41.94 -0.62 5.79
C PRO A 60 40.54 -1.26 5.68
N ARG A 61 39.51 -0.59 6.20
CA ARG A 61 38.08 -0.89 5.95
C ARG A 61 37.48 0.04 4.87
N GLY A 62 38.35 0.63 4.06
CA GLY A 62 37.99 1.58 3.03
C GLY A 62 37.20 0.94 1.90
N GLY A 63 36.63 1.79 1.05
CA GLY A 63 35.73 1.36 -0.01
C GLY A 63 34.78 2.49 -0.39
N TYR A 64 33.56 2.12 -0.75
CA TYR A 64 32.58 3.04 -1.29
C TYR A 64 31.23 2.87 -0.58
N LYS A 65 30.50 3.98 -0.45
CA LYS A 65 29.12 3.99 0.02
C LYS A 65 28.26 4.76 -0.98
N PRO A 66 27.07 4.26 -1.34
CA PRO A 66 26.13 5.04 -2.13
C PRO A 66 25.66 6.26 -1.33
N THR A 67 25.35 7.35 -2.03
CA THR A 67 24.66 8.52 -1.45
C THR A 67 23.17 8.42 -1.72
N VAL A 68 22.37 9.27 -1.07
CA VAL A 68 20.93 9.40 -1.35
C VAL A 68 20.68 9.69 -2.84
N GLU A 69 21.53 10.52 -3.46
CA GLU A 69 21.43 10.87 -4.89
C GLU A 69 21.66 9.65 -5.81
N ALA A 70 22.44 8.66 -5.39
CA ALA A 70 22.58 7.41 -6.14
C ALA A 70 21.28 6.62 -6.22
N TYR A 71 20.54 6.54 -5.12
CA TYR A 71 19.25 5.85 -5.09
C TYR A 71 18.22 6.58 -5.97
N HIS A 72 18.20 7.92 -5.93
CA HIS A 72 17.34 8.71 -6.80
C HIS A 72 17.71 8.54 -8.28
N SER A 73 18.99 8.62 -8.63
CA SER A 73 19.48 8.49 -10.01
C SER A 73 19.14 7.15 -10.65
N LEU A 74 19.13 6.07 -9.88
CA LEU A 74 18.71 4.75 -10.34
C LEU A 74 17.19 4.59 -10.40
N ASN A 75 16.46 5.09 -9.41
CA ASN A 75 14.98 5.07 -9.43
C ASN A 75 14.40 5.89 -10.59
N ILE A 76 15.06 6.99 -10.99
CA ILE A 76 14.67 7.78 -12.19
C ILE A 76 14.83 6.94 -13.48
N SER A 77 15.71 5.93 -13.48
CA SER A 77 16.01 5.11 -14.67
C SER A 77 15.24 3.78 -14.76
N VAL A 78 14.59 3.33 -13.67
CA VAL A 78 13.95 2.00 -13.61
C VAL A 78 12.47 2.04 -14.00
N THR A 79 11.90 3.21 -14.30
CA THR A 79 10.51 3.35 -14.74
C THR A 79 10.38 4.19 -16.01
N ASP A 80 10.72 3.59 -17.16
CA ASP A 80 10.06 3.89 -18.45
C ASP A 80 8.66 3.24 -18.53
N LYS A 81 8.05 2.91 -17.38
CA LYS A 81 6.60 2.78 -17.27
C LYS A 81 6.12 4.10 -16.71
N ASP A 82 5.55 4.94 -17.57
CA ASP A 82 4.83 6.16 -17.21
C ASP A 82 3.73 5.82 -16.20
N PHE A 83 4.06 5.82 -14.91
CA PHE A 83 3.07 5.73 -13.87
C PHE A 83 2.43 7.11 -13.73
N ASN A 84 1.39 7.33 -14.53
CA ASN A 84 0.61 8.57 -14.49
C ASN A 84 -0.18 8.65 -13.17
N VAL A 85 0.41 9.30 -12.17
CA VAL A 85 -0.29 9.69 -10.95
C VAL A 85 -1.28 10.81 -11.32
N PRO A 86 -2.60 10.56 -11.26
CA PRO A 86 -3.60 11.50 -11.77
C PRO A 86 -3.81 12.68 -10.82
N ILE A 87 -4.22 13.80 -11.40
CA ILE A 87 -4.72 14.98 -10.68
C ILE A 87 -6.22 15.11 -10.99
N TYR A 88 -7.00 15.43 -9.97
CA TYR A 88 -8.43 15.71 -10.07
C TYR A 88 -8.70 17.12 -9.56
N LYS A 89 -9.59 17.82 -10.24
CA LYS A 89 -10.15 19.11 -9.83
C LYS A 89 -11.67 18.96 -9.79
N ASP A 90 -12.29 19.35 -8.68
CA ASP A 90 -13.75 19.24 -8.48
C ASP A 90 -14.33 17.84 -8.74
N GLY A 91 -13.53 16.80 -8.48
CA GLY A 91 -13.90 15.40 -8.68
C GLY A 91 -13.64 14.86 -10.09
N GLU A 92 -13.40 15.71 -11.08
CA GLU A 92 -13.07 15.29 -12.45
C GLU A 92 -11.56 15.09 -12.64
N LYS A 93 -11.20 14.02 -13.36
CA LYS A 93 -9.80 13.74 -13.69
C LYS A 93 -9.35 14.71 -14.77
N LEU A 94 -8.27 15.43 -14.51
CA LEU A 94 -7.64 16.27 -15.53
C LEU A 94 -6.93 15.40 -16.57
N LYS A 95 -7.13 15.74 -17.85
CA LYS A 95 -6.50 15.05 -18.97
C LYS A 95 -5.10 15.61 -19.21
N ASP A 96 -4.22 14.78 -19.76
CA ASP A 96 -2.88 15.17 -20.23
C ASP A 96 -1.97 15.82 -19.16
N ILE A 97 -2.26 15.52 -17.89
CA ILE A 97 -1.49 15.97 -16.74
C ILE A 97 -1.28 14.85 -15.74
N SER A 98 -0.07 14.75 -15.18
CA SER A 98 0.28 13.75 -14.17
C SER A 98 1.33 14.25 -13.18
N VAL A 99 1.44 13.59 -12.02
CA VAL A 99 2.41 13.97 -11.00
C VAL A 99 3.69 13.17 -11.15
N ALA A 100 4.81 13.87 -11.31
CA ALA A 100 6.15 13.29 -11.29
C ALA A 100 6.72 13.16 -9.89
N LYS A 101 6.41 14.11 -8.99
CA LYS A 101 7.00 14.16 -7.65
C LYS A 101 6.04 14.82 -6.65
N ILE A 102 6.04 14.31 -5.43
CA ILE A 102 5.33 14.89 -4.27
C ILE A 102 6.39 15.08 -3.18
N GLU A 103 6.56 16.31 -2.71
CA GLU A 103 7.47 16.65 -1.62
C GLU A 103 6.70 17.38 -0.52
N PHE A 104 6.66 16.81 0.68
CA PHE A 104 6.09 17.49 1.84
C PHE A 104 7.16 18.37 2.49
N THR A 105 6.90 19.66 2.58
CA THR A 105 7.88 20.66 3.01
C THR A 105 7.73 21.05 4.47
N SER A 106 6.54 20.87 5.06
CA SER A 106 6.19 21.41 6.38
C SER A 106 5.60 20.39 7.37
N ILE A 107 5.88 19.08 7.22
CA ILE A 107 5.32 18.02 8.10
C ILE A 107 5.46 18.30 9.61
N PRO A 108 6.60 18.77 10.14
CA PRO A 108 6.75 18.96 11.58
C PRO A 108 6.01 20.17 12.15
N GLN A 109 5.45 21.04 11.31
CA GLN A 109 4.81 22.28 11.75
C GLN A 109 3.32 22.04 12.06
N PRO A 110 2.86 22.27 13.30
CA PRO A 110 1.45 22.10 13.64
C PRO A 110 0.56 23.06 12.84
N GLY A 111 -0.46 22.52 12.15
CA GLY A 111 -1.50 23.34 11.51
C GLY A 111 -1.25 23.73 10.05
N GLU A 112 -0.04 23.50 9.51
CA GLU A 112 0.30 23.80 8.11
C GLU A 112 1.08 22.62 7.52
N CYS A 113 0.47 21.87 6.60
CA CYS A 113 1.18 20.82 5.87
C CYS A 113 1.17 21.14 4.39
N GLU A 114 2.24 21.76 3.92
CA GLU A 114 2.43 22.06 2.51
C GLU A 114 3.07 20.89 1.76
N ALA A 115 2.62 20.69 0.53
CA ALA A 115 3.21 19.78 -0.43
C ALA A 115 3.55 20.52 -1.73
N ALA A 116 4.80 20.41 -2.17
CA ALA A 116 5.23 20.79 -3.50
C ALA A 116 5.01 19.62 -4.47
N ILE A 117 4.21 19.86 -5.50
CA ILE A 117 3.78 18.85 -6.47
C ILE A 117 4.40 19.20 -7.82
N LYS A 118 5.36 18.38 -8.25
CA LYS A 118 5.92 18.53 -9.60
C LYS A 118 5.02 17.83 -10.60
N VAL A 119 4.57 18.60 -11.58
CA VAL A 119 3.58 18.17 -12.56
C VAL A 119 4.23 18.00 -13.93
N LEU A 120 3.82 16.96 -14.64
CA LEU A 120 4.08 16.76 -16.07
C LEU A 120 2.82 17.16 -16.84
N GLY A 121 2.96 17.99 -17.87
CA GLY A 121 1.85 18.54 -18.64
C GLY A 121 1.61 20.01 -18.36
N ASN A 122 0.48 20.53 -18.83
CA ASN A 122 0.13 21.94 -18.73
C ASN A 122 -0.73 22.20 -17.48
N ILE A 123 -0.24 23.05 -16.57
CA ILE A 123 -0.95 23.43 -15.34
C ILE A 123 -1.84 24.68 -15.49
N LYS A 124 -2.02 25.25 -16.69
CA LYS A 124 -2.81 26.49 -16.91
C LYS A 124 -4.24 26.44 -16.37
N ASP A 125 -4.88 25.28 -16.41
CA ASP A 125 -6.26 25.11 -15.94
C ASP A 125 -6.38 24.98 -14.40
N LEU A 126 -5.24 25.03 -13.69
CA LEU A 126 -5.13 24.99 -12.24
C LEU A 126 -4.80 26.38 -11.70
N SER A 127 -5.73 26.93 -10.92
CA SER A 127 -5.67 28.29 -10.35
C SER A 127 -5.43 28.26 -8.85
N LEU A 128 -4.91 29.38 -8.34
CA LEU A 128 -4.85 29.61 -6.90
C LEU A 128 -6.24 29.48 -6.29
N GLY A 129 -6.32 28.72 -5.22
CA GLY A 129 -7.54 28.43 -4.50
C GLY A 129 -8.35 27.23 -4.98
N ASP A 130 -7.98 26.61 -6.09
CA ASP A 130 -8.58 25.35 -6.54
C ASP A 130 -8.34 24.25 -5.50
N THR A 131 -9.36 23.43 -5.26
CA THR A 131 -9.22 22.19 -4.49
C THR A 131 -8.85 21.07 -5.43
N ILE A 132 -7.71 20.43 -5.19
CA ILE A 132 -7.24 19.32 -6.01
C ILE A 132 -7.05 18.05 -5.18
N ARG A 133 -7.19 16.92 -5.86
CA ARG A 133 -6.85 15.60 -5.34
C ARG A 133 -5.80 14.96 -6.24
N ILE A 134 -4.71 14.50 -5.63
CA ILE A 134 -3.57 13.87 -6.28
C ILE A 134 -3.56 12.39 -5.92
N GLY A 135 -3.30 11.54 -6.91
CA GLY A 135 -3.25 10.10 -6.74
C GLY A 135 -4.59 9.38 -6.97
N PRO A 136 -4.69 8.07 -6.67
CA PRO A 136 -3.72 7.31 -5.86
C PRO A 136 -2.38 7.07 -6.57
N THR A 137 -1.29 7.00 -5.80
CA THR A 137 0.01 6.51 -6.31
C THR A 137 0.01 4.97 -6.42
N PRO A 138 0.79 4.37 -7.34
CA PRO A 138 0.69 2.93 -7.63
C PRO A 138 1.09 2.00 -6.49
N VAL A 139 2.08 2.40 -5.68
CA VAL A 139 2.69 1.51 -4.69
C VAL A 139 1.85 1.44 -3.42
N ASN A 140 1.67 2.58 -2.75
CA ASN A 140 1.00 2.68 -1.44
C ASN A 140 -0.36 3.38 -1.50
N ASN A 141 -0.93 3.56 -2.70
CA ASN A 141 -2.19 4.27 -2.88
C ASN A 141 -2.23 5.63 -2.18
N LEU A 142 -1.09 6.34 -2.17
CA LEU A 142 -0.98 7.64 -1.52
C LEU A 142 -1.92 8.59 -2.26
N GLY A 143 -2.81 9.22 -1.50
CA GLY A 143 -3.69 10.27 -1.95
C GLY A 143 -3.40 11.53 -1.15
N VAL A 144 -3.26 12.65 -1.84
CA VAL A 144 -3.11 13.97 -1.22
C VAL A 144 -4.27 14.83 -1.70
N MET A 145 -4.95 15.50 -0.78
CA MET A 145 -5.98 16.48 -1.08
C MET A 145 -5.61 17.79 -0.43
N GLY A 146 -5.87 18.89 -1.11
CA GLY A 146 -5.56 20.21 -0.60
C GLY A 146 -5.92 21.32 -1.56
N LYS A 147 -5.62 22.54 -1.13
CA LYS A 147 -5.89 23.76 -1.88
C LYS A 147 -4.59 24.29 -2.50
N ILE A 148 -4.64 24.73 -3.75
CA ILE A 148 -3.47 25.36 -4.38
C ILE A 148 -3.27 26.75 -3.76
N VAL A 149 -2.12 26.95 -3.12
CA VAL A 149 -1.73 28.22 -2.47
C VAL A 149 -0.60 28.93 -3.20
N GLY A 150 0.15 28.21 -4.04
CA GLY A 150 1.21 28.75 -4.87
C GLY A 150 1.40 27.94 -6.16
N ARG A 151 2.03 28.57 -7.15
CA ARG A 151 2.33 27.95 -8.44
C ARG A 151 3.60 28.54 -9.03
N ASP A 152 4.44 27.66 -9.57
CA ASP A 152 5.61 28.00 -10.36
C ASP A 152 5.42 27.44 -11.78
N ASP A 153 5.20 28.34 -12.74
CA ASP A 153 4.99 28.00 -14.14
C ASP A 153 6.28 27.65 -14.88
N MET A 154 7.44 28.11 -14.40
CA MET A 154 8.71 27.82 -15.03
C MET A 154 9.12 26.37 -14.76
N ASP A 155 8.90 25.90 -13.54
CA ASP A 155 9.28 24.56 -13.10
C ASP A 155 8.12 23.54 -13.06
N ASN A 156 6.90 23.97 -13.41
CA ASN A 156 5.65 23.19 -13.31
C ASN A 156 5.43 22.62 -11.90
N ILE A 157 5.51 23.47 -10.90
CA ILE A 157 5.33 23.10 -9.50
C ILE A 157 4.05 23.76 -8.96
N LEU A 158 3.24 22.98 -8.25
CA LEU A 158 2.11 23.48 -7.47
C LEU A 158 2.45 23.38 -5.99
N LEU A 159 2.27 24.46 -5.25
CA LEU A 159 2.30 24.44 -3.79
C LEU A 159 0.87 24.24 -3.28
N VAL A 160 0.67 23.14 -2.56
CA VAL A 160 -0.64 22.70 -2.09
C VAL A 160 -0.64 22.70 -0.58
N ASP A 161 -1.53 23.48 0.02
CA ASP A 161 -1.86 23.37 1.44
C ASP A 161 -2.73 22.12 1.63
N THR A 162 -2.18 21.09 2.27
CA THR A 162 -2.78 19.76 2.32
C THR A 162 -3.79 19.65 3.46
N THR A 163 -5.01 19.26 3.12
CA THR A 163 -6.10 19.02 4.06
C THR A 163 -6.24 17.54 4.42
N THR A 164 -5.77 16.65 3.55
CA THR A 164 -5.81 15.20 3.80
C THR A 164 -4.66 14.51 3.10
N ILE A 165 -3.95 13.68 3.85
CA ILE A 165 -2.97 12.72 3.34
C ILE A 165 -3.47 11.33 3.74
N ARG A 166 -3.69 10.46 2.75
CA ARG A 166 -4.10 9.08 2.99
C ARG A 166 -3.18 8.11 2.28
N SER A 167 -2.92 6.96 2.90
CA SER A 167 -2.19 5.85 2.29
C SER A 167 -2.94 4.57 2.60
N ILE A 168 -3.04 3.67 1.62
CA ILE A 168 -3.57 2.32 1.84
C ILE A 168 -2.43 1.34 1.57
N PRO A 169 -1.97 0.59 2.59
CA PRO A 169 -0.79 -0.24 2.45
C PRO A 169 -1.00 -1.36 1.42
N LYS A 170 0.12 -1.95 0.99
CA LYS A 170 0.13 -2.98 -0.05
C LYS A 170 -0.11 -4.40 0.44
N ASN A 171 -0.46 -4.56 1.71
CA ASN A 171 -0.78 -5.85 2.30
C ASN A 171 -1.85 -6.59 1.49
N THR A 172 -1.77 -7.90 1.54
CA THR A 172 -2.80 -8.77 0.99
C THR A 172 -3.81 -9.13 2.09
N VAL A 173 -4.94 -9.69 1.68
CA VAL A 173 -5.91 -10.25 2.63
C VAL A 173 -5.32 -11.43 3.40
N GLY A 174 -4.42 -12.20 2.79
CA GLY A 174 -3.73 -13.31 3.44
C GLY A 174 -2.83 -12.88 4.61
N ASP A 175 -2.23 -11.69 4.53
CA ASP A 175 -1.38 -11.11 5.60
C ASP A 175 -2.17 -10.82 6.89
N ILE A 176 -3.46 -10.53 6.77
CA ILE A 176 -4.33 -10.07 7.87
C ILE A 176 -5.45 -11.05 8.19
N ALA A 177 -5.49 -12.19 7.49
CA ALA A 177 -6.56 -13.17 7.62
C ALA A 177 -6.54 -13.85 8.99
N SER A 178 -7.73 -13.95 9.59
CA SER A 178 -7.94 -14.86 10.72
C SER A 178 -8.02 -16.29 10.17
N ARG A 179 -7.09 -17.16 10.61
CA ARG A 179 -6.96 -18.56 10.14
C ARG A 179 -7.78 -19.55 10.96
N ASP A 180 -7.99 -19.25 12.24
CA ASP A 180 -8.89 -20.03 13.11
C ASP A 180 -10.33 -19.55 12.90
N VAL A 181 -11.02 -20.15 11.92
CA VAL A 181 -12.34 -19.70 11.50
C VAL A 181 -13.44 -20.42 12.28
N VAL A 182 -14.02 -19.70 13.25
CA VAL A 182 -15.27 -20.11 13.89
C VAL A 182 -16.37 -20.20 12.83
N SER A 183 -17.08 -21.34 12.80
CA SER A 183 -18.10 -21.64 11.79
C SER A 183 -19.40 -22.18 12.41
N LEU A 184 -20.48 -22.10 11.64
CA LEU A 184 -21.79 -22.67 11.98
C LEU A 184 -22.12 -23.84 11.06
N LYS A 185 -23.06 -24.69 11.44
CA LYS A 185 -23.61 -25.74 10.55
C LYS A 185 -24.90 -25.25 9.92
N VAL A 186 -25.25 -25.78 8.74
CA VAL A 186 -26.57 -25.53 8.12
C VAL A 186 -27.73 -25.90 9.05
N SER A 187 -27.53 -26.92 9.89
CA SER A 187 -28.50 -27.41 10.87
C SER A 187 -28.52 -26.62 12.18
N SER A 188 -27.66 -25.61 12.36
CA SER A 188 -27.59 -24.87 13.62
C SER A 188 -28.86 -24.07 13.86
N THR A 189 -29.30 -24.01 15.12
CA THR A 189 -30.42 -23.15 15.52
C THR A 189 -29.98 -21.70 15.67
N LEU A 190 -30.94 -20.77 15.66
CA LEU A 190 -30.64 -19.35 15.92
C LEU A 190 -30.04 -19.11 17.31
N LYS A 191 -30.45 -19.89 18.30
CA LYS A 191 -29.91 -19.81 19.65
C LYS A 191 -28.44 -20.24 19.68
N GLU A 192 -28.10 -21.36 19.06
CA GLU A 192 -26.70 -21.81 18.94
C GLU A 192 -25.84 -20.78 18.21
N ALA A 193 -26.35 -20.20 17.13
CA ALA A 193 -25.65 -19.13 16.42
C ALA A 193 -25.40 -17.90 17.32
N ALA A 194 -26.39 -17.51 18.12
CA ALA A 194 -26.27 -16.41 19.08
C ALA A 194 -25.22 -16.72 20.16
N GLU A 195 -25.20 -17.94 20.70
CA GLU A 195 -24.21 -18.39 21.68
C GLU A 195 -22.79 -18.37 21.09
N VAL A 196 -22.62 -18.85 19.86
CA VAL A 196 -21.34 -18.80 19.14
C VAL A 196 -20.88 -17.35 18.95
N PHE A 197 -21.77 -16.45 18.53
CA PHE A 197 -21.43 -15.03 18.33
C PHE A 197 -21.04 -14.34 19.63
N ALA A 198 -21.79 -14.58 20.70
CA ALA A 198 -21.54 -13.97 22.01
C ALA A 198 -20.25 -14.50 22.66
N PHE A 199 -20.02 -15.81 22.62
CA PHE A 199 -18.86 -16.43 23.25
C PHE A 199 -17.54 -16.07 22.55
N ASN A 200 -17.54 -15.99 21.22
CA ASN A 200 -16.34 -15.72 20.44
C ASN A 200 -16.14 -14.22 20.13
N ASP A 201 -17.03 -13.34 20.59
CA ASP A 201 -17.05 -11.91 20.27
C ASP A 201 -17.00 -11.63 18.75
N ILE A 202 -17.77 -12.39 17.98
CA ILE A 202 -17.84 -12.26 16.51
C ILE A 202 -19.23 -11.85 16.05
N LYS A 203 -19.29 -11.13 14.92
CA LYS A 203 -20.55 -10.60 14.36
C LYS A 203 -21.13 -11.45 13.23
N GLY A 204 -20.56 -12.62 13.00
CA GLY A 204 -20.99 -13.55 11.98
C GLY A 204 -19.89 -14.53 11.59
N ALA A 205 -20.31 -15.64 10.99
CA ALA A 205 -19.47 -16.78 10.69
C ALA A 205 -19.87 -17.39 9.34
N PRO A 206 -18.93 -18.06 8.64
CA PRO A 206 -19.29 -18.95 7.55
C PRO A 206 -20.15 -20.11 8.06
N VAL A 207 -21.08 -20.55 7.22
CA VAL A 207 -21.91 -21.72 7.43
C VAL A 207 -21.34 -22.85 6.57
N MET A 208 -21.09 -23.99 7.21
CA MET A 208 -20.42 -25.13 6.63
C MET A 208 -21.39 -26.30 6.43
N GLU A 209 -21.22 -27.01 5.32
CA GLU A 209 -21.86 -28.27 4.99
C GLU A 209 -20.83 -29.17 4.31
N ASP A 210 -20.68 -30.42 4.77
CA ASP A 210 -19.72 -31.39 4.24
C ASP A 210 -18.29 -30.84 4.06
N GLY A 211 -17.84 -30.02 5.01
CA GLY A 211 -16.50 -29.42 5.01
C GLY A 211 -16.33 -28.21 4.09
N LYS A 212 -17.39 -27.75 3.42
CA LYS A 212 -17.37 -26.58 2.52
C LYS A 212 -18.18 -25.42 3.07
N ALA A 213 -17.71 -24.21 2.82
CA ALA A 213 -18.46 -23.00 3.12
C ALA A 213 -19.59 -22.84 2.09
N VAL A 214 -20.83 -22.94 2.55
CA VAL A 214 -22.05 -22.85 1.71
C VAL A 214 -22.84 -21.57 1.94
N GLY A 215 -22.52 -20.82 3.00
CA GLY A 215 -23.16 -19.55 3.29
C GLY A 215 -22.42 -18.73 4.33
N VAL A 216 -22.97 -17.56 4.63
CA VAL A 216 -22.55 -16.72 5.76
C VAL A 216 -23.79 -16.31 6.54
N PHE A 217 -23.70 -16.40 7.87
CA PHE A 217 -24.76 -15.97 8.78
C PHE A 217 -24.22 -14.93 9.76
N THR A 218 -25.01 -13.88 10.04
CA THR A 218 -24.56 -12.71 10.79
C THR A 218 -25.51 -12.37 11.93
N VAL A 219 -25.05 -11.55 12.88
CA VAL A 219 -25.92 -10.95 13.91
C VAL A 219 -27.07 -10.16 13.28
N THR A 220 -26.85 -9.54 12.12
CA THR A 220 -27.92 -8.82 11.40
C THR A 220 -28.99 -9.78 10.89
N ASP A 221 -28.60 -10.95 10.40
CA ASP A 221 -29.55 -11.97 9.93
C ASP A 221 -30.34 -12.57 11.10
N LEU A 222 -29.68 -12.83 12.22
CA LEU A 222 -30.31 -13.24 13.47
C LEU A 222 -31.37 -12.23 13.94
N VAL A 223 -31.00 -10.95 14.02
CA VAL A 223 -31.94 -9.88 14.44
C VAL A 223 -33.11 -9.75 13.47
N ARG A 224 -32.86 -9.85 12.16
CA ARG A 224 -33.93 -9.85 11.15
C ARG A 224 -34.85 -11.06 11.30
N ALA A 225 -34.33 -12.23 11.63
CA ALA A 225 -35.14 -13.43 11.83
C ALA A 225 -36.10 -13.25 13.01
N ILE A 226 -35.61 -12.77 14.16
CA ILE A 226 -36.40 -12.44 15.35
C ILE A 226 -37.47 -11.40 15.01
N ALA A 227 -37.08 -10.29 14.37
CA ALA A 227 -38.01 -9.22 14.01
C ALA A 227 -39.15 -9.66 13.06
N ASN A 228 -38.94 -10.75 12.32
CA ASN A 228 -39.93 -11.31 11.39
C ASN A 228 -40.60 -12.60 11.93
N ASN A 229 -40.45 -12.92 13.23
CA ASN A 229 -40.98 -14.14 13.86
C ASN A 229 -40.54 -15.44 13.15
N LYS A 230 -39.28 -15.50 12.72
CA LYS A 230 -38.66 -16.67 12.05
C LYS A 230 -37.70 -17.43 12.95
N GLU A 231 -37.97 -17.45 14.26
CA GLU A 231 -37.07 -18.01 15.27
C GLU A 231 -36.93 -19.53 15.19
N ASP A 232 -37.97 -20.20 14.66
CA ASP A 232 -38.01 -21.65 14.48
C ASP A 232 -37.21 -22.14 13.25
N LEU A 233 -36.72 -21.22 12.41
CA LEU A 233 -35.90 -21.57 11.23
C LEU A 233 -34.45 -21.85 11.61
N LEU A 234 -33.78 -22.64 10.79
CA LEU A 234 -32.36 -22.96 10.97
C LEU A 234 -31.48 -21.91 10.29
N VAL A 235 -30.21 -21.89 10.68
CA VAL A 235 -29.20 -21.02 10.08
C VAL A 235 -29.13 -21.23 8.56
N GLY A 236 -29.21 -22.48 8.08
CA GLY A 236 -29.21 -22.80 6.65
C GLY A 236 -30.37 -22.17 5.86
N ASP A 237 -31.52 -21.95 6.48
CA ASP A 237 -32.68 -21.33 5.84
C ASP A 237 -32.54 -19.81 5.67
N LEU A 238 -31.66 -19.20 6.46
CA LEU A 238 -31.55 -17.75 6.61
C LEU A 238 -30.17 -17.20 6.19
N MET A 239 -29.19 -18.07 5.95
CA MET A 239 -27.85 -17.68 5.54
C MET A 239 -27.83 -17.01 4.16
N THR A 240 -26.87 -16.11 3.96
CA THR A 240 -26.58 -15.60 2.61
C THR A 240 -25.75 -16.65 1.86
N THR A 241 -26.29 -17.17 0.76
CA THR A 241 -25.65 -18.20 -0.09
C THR A 241 -24.69 -17.62 -1.14
N ASN A 242 -24.85 -16.35 -1.50
CA ASN A 242 -23.92 -15.65 -2.41
C ASN A 242 -22.66 -15.22 -1.65
N ILE A 243 -21.85 -16.22 -1.28
CA ILE A 243 -20.61 -16.02 -0.55
C ILE A 243 -19.56 -15.35 -1.42
N VAL A 244 -18.81 -14.44 -0.80
CA VAL A 244 -17.70 -13.76 -1.47
C VAL A 244 -16.40 -14.40 -1.00
N ILE A 245 -15.82 -15.21 -1.88
CA ILE A 245 -14.53 -15.86 -1.69
C ILE A 245 -13.48 -15.09 -2.50
N VAL A 246 -12.32 -14.86 -1.89
CA VAL A 246 -11.18 -14.17 -2.50
C VAL A 246 -9.92 -15.02 -2.34
N ASN A 247 -8.93 -14.82 -3.23
CA ASN A 247 -7.60 -15.41 -3.07
C ASN A 247 -6.81 -14.64 -2.00
N GLU A 248 -5.88 -15.33 -1.32
CA GLU A 248 -5.04 -14.74 -0.28
C GLU A 248 -4.10 -13.64 -0.78
N ASP A 249 -3.75 -13.64 -2.07
CA ASP A 249 -2.90 -12.65 -2.73
C ASP A 249 -3.62 -11.31 -3.01
N MET A 250 -4.94 -11.28 -2.87
CA MET A 250 -5.74 -10.09 -3.13
C MET A 250 -5.31 -8.94 -2.22
N ARG A 251 -5.03 -7.76 -2.78
CA ARG A 251 -4.71 -6.56 -2.00
C ARG A 251 -5.89 -6.15 -1.11
N ILE A 252 -5.59 -5.68 0.10
CA ILE A 252 -6.62 -5.17 1.03
C ILE A 252 -7.48 -4.06 0.42
N ALA A 253 -6.91 -3.22 -0.46
CA ALA A 253 -7.64 -2.16 -1.14
C ALA A 253 -8.80 -2.72 -1.99
N ASN A 254 -8.57 -3.81 -2.71
CA ASN A 254 -9.58 -4.47 -3.52
C ASN A 254 -10.63 -5.15 -2.64
N ALA A 255 -10.22 -5.72 -1.51
CA ALA A 255 -11.15 -6.31 -0.54
C ALA A 255 -12.09 -5.24 0.05
N ILE A 256 -11.58 -4.05 0.38
CA ILE A 256 -12.38 -2.90 0.83
C ILE A 256 -13.42 -2.53 -0.24
N GLU A 257 -13.00 -2.38 -1.51
CA GLU A 257 -13.92 -2.05 -2.61
C GLU A 257 -15.04 -3.09 -2.77
N ILE A 258 -14.69 -4.37 -2.71
CA ILE A 258 -15.66 -5.47 -2.78
C ILE A 258 -16.64 -5.39 -1.60
N MET A 259 -16.14 -5.20 -0.38
CA MET A 259 -16.97 -5.12 0.82
C MET A 259 -17.94 -3.93 0.76
N LEU A 260 -17.48 -2.77 0.30
CA LEU A 260 -18.32 -1.57 0.14
C LEU A 260 -19.37 -1.77 -0.96
N LYS A 261 -18.95 -2.21 -2.15
CA LYS A 261 -19.83 -2.38 -3.33
C LYS A 261 -20.91 -3.42 -3.09
N LYS A 262 -20.58 -4.52 -2.42
CA LYS A 262 -21.51 -5.59 -2.09
C LYS A 262 -22.25 -5.38 -0.76
N ALA A 263 -21.97 -4.27 -0.05
CA ALA A 263 -22.50 -3.98 1.28
C ALA A 263 -22.30 -5.12 2.31
N ILE A 264 -21.20 -5.84 2.21
CA ILE A 264 -20.82 -6.92 3.13
C ILE A 264 -19.75 -6.45 4.13
N SER A 265 -19.60 -7.18 5.23
CA SER A 265 -18.65 -6.83 6.31
C SER A 265 -17.47 -7.78 6.42
N ARG A 266 -17.42 -8.82 5.59
CA ARG A 266 -16.37 -9.83 5.59
C ARG A 266 -16.26 -10.55 4.25
N VAL A 267 -15.10 -11.10 3.98
CA VAL A 267 -14.80 -11.98 2.84
C VAL A 267 -14.16 -13.25 3.34
N LEU A 268 -14.47 -14.36 2.69
CA LEU A 268 -13.83 -15.65 2.95
C LEU A 268 -12.60 -15.78 2.06
N ILE A 269 -11.57 -16.43 2.55
CA ILE A 269 -10.39 -16.78 1.77
C ILE A 269 -10.41 -18.28 1.54
N ALA A 270 -10.23 -18.71 0.31
CA ALA A 270 -10.11 -20.12 -0.01
C ALA A 270 -8.95 -20.37 -0.98
N ASP A 271 -8.47 -21.62 -0.99
CA ASP A 271 -7.55 -22.08 -2.04
C ASP A 271 -8.29 -22.36 -3.36
N ASN A 272 -7.54 -22.81 -4.36
CA ASN A 272 -8.10 -23.14 -5.69
C ASN A 272 -9.08 -24.32 -5.66
N ASP A 273 -9.05 -25.14 -4.60
CA ASP A 273 -9.93 -26.30 -4.41
C ASP A 273 -11.18 -25.95 -3.57
N ASN A 274 -11.39 -24.65 -3.28
CA ASN A 274 -12.44 -24.10 -2.42
C ASN A 274 -12.36 -24.53 -0.95
N ASN A 275 -11.21 -24.97 -0.46
CA ASN A 275 -11.02 -25.18 0.97
C ASN A 275 -10.88 -23.83 1.66
N LEU A 276 -11.65 -23.62 2.72
CA LEU A 276 -11.63 -22.37 3.47
C LEU A 276 -10.29 -22.22 4.22
N LEU A 277 -9.54 -21.18 3.88
CA LEU A 277 -8.24 -20.85 4.46
C LEU A 277 -8.30 -19.77 5.54
N GLY A 278 -9.36 -18.98 5.57
CA GLY A 278 -9.46 -17.87 6.51
C GLY A 278 -10.63 -16.93 6.25
N ILE A 279 -10.72 -15.91 7.09
CA ILE A 279 -11.71 -14.84 6.99
C ILE A 279 -11.06 -13.48 7.25
N VAL A 280 -11.52 -12.47 6.52
CA VAL A 280 -11.15 -11.06 6.75
C VAL A 280 -12.41 -10.25 6.96
N THR A 281 -12.44 -9.47 8.03
CA THR A 281 -13.53 -8.60 8.42
C THR A 281 -13.18 -7.12 8.23
N ARG A 282 -14.19 -6.23 8.33
CA ARG A 282 -13.95 -4.78 8.35
C ARG A 282 -13.02 -4.34 9.47
N THR A 283 -13.09 -4.99 10.64
CA THR A 283 -12.21 -4.67 11.78
C THR A 283 -10.75 -4.95 11.44
N ASP A 284 -10.48 -6.09 10.79
CA ASP A 284 -9.12 -6.46 10.36
C ASP A 284 -8.57 -5.44 9.35
N LEU A 285 -9.40 -5.01 8.40
CA LEU A 285 -9.04 -3.97 7.44
C LEU A 285 -8.74 -2.62 8.11
N ILE A 286 -9.57 -2.19 9.06
CA ILE A 286 -9.36 -0.94 9.80
C ILE A 286 -8.06 -1.01 10.61
N ASN A 287 -7.82 -2.11 11.33
CA ASN A 287 -6.61 -2.30 12.11
C ASN A 287 -5.36 -2.30 11.21
N SER A 288 -5.44 -2.94 10.03
CA SER A 288 -4.35 -2.97 9.06
C SER A 288 -4.02 -1.60 8.48
N ILE A 289 -5.03 -0.79 8.13
CA ILE A 289 -4.83 0.53 7.52
C ILE A 289 -4.35 1.55 8.54
N THR A 290 -4.93 1.53 9.74
CA THR A 290 -4.63 2.52 10.78
C THR A 290 -3.36 2.21 11.54
N ASN A 291 -3.05 0.91 11.74
CA ASN A 291 -1.86 0.41 12.42
C ASN A 291 -1.58 1.15 13.75
N LEU A 292 -2.65 1.41 14.52
CA LEU A 292 -2.60 2.22 15.74
C LEU A 292 -1.70 1.65 16.84
N SER A 293 -1.41 0.35 16.78
CA SER A 293 -0.45 -0.28 17.69
C SER A 293 0.99 0.18 17.44
N GLN A 294 1.37 0.46 16.19
CA GLN A 294 2.69 0.98 15.83
C GLN A 294 2.71 2.50 15.77
N PHE A 295 1.59 3.12 15.37
CA PHE A 295 1.43 4.57 15.24
C PHE A 295 0.26 5.06 16.10
N PRO A 296 0.43 5.11 17.43
CA PRO A 296 -0.63 5.57 18.31
C PRO A 296 -0.96 7.04 18.03
N ILE A 297 -2.25 7.40 18.13
CA ILE A 297 -2.69 8.80 18.02
C ILE A 297 -2.23 9.52 19.28
N ILE A 298 -1.35 10.50 19.11
CA ILE A 298 -0.93 11.41 20.17
C ILE A 298 -1.85 12.62 20.13
N THR A 299 -2.81 12.71 21.05
CA THR A 299 -3.63 13.91 21.23
C THR A 299 -2.82 14.94 22.03
N GLN A 300 -2.58 16.12 21.44
CA GLN A 300 -2.06 17.30 22.15
C GLN A 300 -3.20 18.06 22.81
#